data_AF-A0A957RXK8-F1
#
_entry.id   AF-A0A957RXK8-F1
#
_cell.length_a   1.000
_cell.length_b   1.000
_cell.length_c   1.000
_cell.angle_alpha   90.00
_cell.angle_beta   90.00
_cell.angle_gamma   90.00
#
_symmetry.space_group_name_H-M   'P 1'
#
loop_
_entity.id
_entity.type
_entity.pdbx_description
1 polymer ?
#
loop_
_entity_poly.entity_id
_entity_poly.type
_entity_poly.pdbx_seq_one_letter_code
_entity_poly.pdbx_strand_id
1 'polypeptide(L)'
;MAGAAHPAMRPRRLRISPALRRMVRETVLTPADFVMPLFVRHGRAQRIAIGSMPGQYQMTVDHLAAEAREIAGLGIPAVILFGIPA
;
A
#
# COMPACT_ATOMS: atom_id res chain seq x y z
N MET A 1 14.87 -24.33 -26.44
CA MET A 1 16.29 -23.95 -26.29
C MET A 1 16.78 -24.45 -24.94
N ALA A 2 17.83 -25.28 -24.91
CA ALA A 2 18.39 -25.76 -23.65
C ALA A 2 19.07 -24.60 -22.91
N GLY A 3 18.55 -24.24 -21.74
CA GLY A 3 19.20 -23.24 -20.88
C GLY A 3 20.58 -23.74 -20.46
N ALA A 4 21.58 -22.84 -20.44
CA ALA A 4 22.94 -23.21 -20.04
C ALA A 4 22.93 -23.89 -18.67
N ALA A 5 23.62 -25.03 -18.55
CA ALA A 5 23.66 -25.81 -17.32
C ALA A 5 24.61 -25.18 -16.29
N HIS A 6 24.48 -25.59 -15.03
CA HIS A 6 25.51 -25.32 -14.03
C HIS A 6 26.83 -25.99 -14.48
N PRO A 7 28.01 -25.33 -14.40
CA PRO A 7 28.31 -24.07 -13.71
C PRO A 7 28.24 -22.81 -14.60
N ALA A 8 27.91 -22.95 -15.89
CA ALA A 8 27.88 -21.84 -16.83
C ALA A 8 26.74 -20.85 -16.51
N MET A 9 25.55 -21.34 -16.15
CA MET A 9 24.45 -20.51 -15.66
C MET A 9 24.42 -20.49 -14.13
N ARG A 10 24.62 -19.29 -13.56
CA ARG A 10 24.61 -19.06 -12.11
C ARG A 10 23.75 -17.85 -11.77
N PRO A 11 22.43 -18.02 -11.58
CA PRO A 11 21.50 -16.93 -11.26
C PRO A 11 21.91 -16.13 -10.02
N ARG A 12 22.62 -16.78 -9.09
CA ARG A 12 23.17 -16.12 -7.88
C ARG A 12 24.12 -14.97 -8.21
N ARG A 13 24.79 -14.94 -9.37
CA ARG A 13 25.70 -13.85 -9.78
C ARG A 13 25.02 -12.48 -9.75
N LEU A 14 23.76 -12.40 -10.19
CA LEU A 14 22.97 -11.17 -10.18
C LEU A 14 22.42 -10.79 -8.78
N ARG A 15 22.58 -11.67 -7.78
CA ARG A 15 22.05 -11.49 -6.42
C ARG A 15 23.12 -11.14 -5.38
N ILE A 16 24.39 -11.07 -5.77
CA ILE A 16 25.55 -10.90 -4.87
C ILE A 16 25.50 -9.57 -4.11
N SER A 17 25.16 -8.47 -4.77
CA SER A 17 25.15 -7.14 -4.15
C SER A 17 23.78 -6.46 -4.26
N PRO A 18 23.45 -5.54 -3.33
CA PRO A 18 22.25 -4.70 -3.45
C PRO A 18 22.21 -3.89 -4.75
N ALA A 19 23.36 -3.43 -5.25
CA ALA A 19 23.46 -2.69 -6.51
C ALA A 19 23.05 -3.55 -7.72
N LEU A 20 23.57 -4.78 -7.82
CA LEU A 20 23.22 -5.70 -8.89
C LEU A 20 21.72 -6.06 -8.85
N ARG A 21 21.19 -6.34 -7.65
CA ARG A 21 19.76 -6.62 -7.49
C ARG A 21 18.86 -5.43 -7.86
N ARG A 22 19.35 -4.20 -7.69
CA ARG A 22 18.61 -3.00 -8.11
C ARG A 22 18.61 -2.85 -9.64
N MET A 23 19.73 -3.12 -10.30
CA MET A 23 19.85 -3.04 -11.76
C MET A 23 18.94 -4.03 -12.50
N VAL A 24 18.79 -5.25 -11.98
CA VAL A 24 18.01 -6.31 -12.65
C VAL A 24 16.58 -6.48 -12.10
N ARG A 25 16.11 -5.55 -11.26
CA ARG A 25 14.77 -5.62 -10.65
C ARG A 25 13.70 -5.37 -11.72
N GLU A 26 12.74 -6.29 -11.82
CA GLU A 26 11.66 -6.21 -12.81
C GLU A 26 10.44 -5.41 -12.30
N THR A 27 10.19 -5.42 -10.99
CA THR A 27 8.98 -4.81 -10.40
C THR A 27 9.36 -3.78 -9.34
N VAL A 28 8.75 -2.59 -9.42
CA VAL A 28 8.88 -1.51 -8.45
C VAL A 28 7.48 -1.12 -8.00
N LEU A 29 7.31 -0.90 -6.69
CA LEU A 29 6.12 -0.29 -6.11
C LEU A 29 6.43 1.15 -5.75
N THR A 30 5.46 2.02 -6.00
CA THR A 30 5.47 3.45 -5.74
C THR A 30 4.17 3.84 -5.03
N PRO A 31 4.11 5.02 -4.37
CA PRO A 31 2.86 5.49 -3.78
C PRO A 31 1.67 5.55 -4.76
N ALA A 32 1.95 5.76 -6.05
CA ALA A 32 0.96 5.80 -7.12
C ALA A 32 0.24 4.45 -7.36
N ASP A 33 0.81 3.34 -6.88
CA ASP A 33 0.23 2.00 -7.04
C ASP A 33 -0.78 1.65 -5.94
N PHE A 34 -1.00 2.53 -4.96
CA PHE A 34 -1.85 2.25 -3.80
C PHE A 34 -3.23 2.92 -3.87
N VAL A 35 -4.20 2.28 -3.22
CA VAL A 35 -5.54 2.82 -2.93
C VAL A 35 -5.80 2.64 -1.44
N MET A 36 -6.13 3.72 -0.73
CA MET A 36 -6.37 3.67 0.73
C MET A 36 -7.86 3.43 1.05
N PRO A 37 -8.21 2.34 1.75
CA PRO A 37 -9.57 2.11 2.21
C PRO A 37 -9.91 2.95 3.45
N LEU A 38 -11.09 3.59 3.45
CA LEU A 38 -11.62 4.35 4.58
C LEU A 38 -12.99 3.82 4.99
N PHE A 39 -13.17 3.62 6.30
CA PHE A 39 -14.41 3.13 6.90
C PHE A 39 -15.22 4.30 7.48
N VAL A 40 -16.42 4.51 6.95
CA VAL A 40 -17.23 5.70 7.22
C VAL A 40 -18.49 5.32 7.99
N ARG A 41 -18.78 6.00 9.09
CA ARG A 41 -19.99 5.82 9.89
C ARG A 41 -20.80 7.10 9.99
N HIS A 42 -22.10 6.97 10.20
CA HIS A 42 -22.95 8.10 10.60
C HIS A 42 -22.60 8.60 12.01
N GLY A 43 -22.85 9.88 12.25
CA GLY A 43 -22.55 10.56 13.51
C GLY A 43 -21.76 11.84 13.27
N ARG A 44 -21.09 12.32 14.31
CA ARG A 44 -20.27 13.54 14.27
C ARG A 44 -19.10 13.41 15.24
N ALA A 45 -17.92 13.84 14.82
CA ALA A 45 -16.70 13.89 15.64
C ALA A 45 -16.36 12.56 16.34
N GLN A 46 -16.63 11.43 15.68
CA GLN A 46 -16.28 10.10 16.16
C GLN A 46 -15.18 9.48 15.30
N ARG A 47 -14.25 8.82 16.00
CA ARG A 47 -13.20 7.96 15.47
C ARG A 47 -13.08 6.72 16.35
N ILE A 48 -13.66 5.61 15.91
CA ILE A 48 -13.79 4.36 16.68
C ILE A 48 -12.76 3.36 16.17
N ALA A 49 -11.90 2.83 17.04
CA ALA A 49 -10.92 1.82 16.66
C ALA A 49 -11.60 0.51 16.24
N ILE A 50 -11.10 -0.13 15.18
CA ILE A 50 -11.54 -1.45 14.76
C ILE A 50 -10.64 -2.47 15.46
N GLY A 51 -11.16 -3.17 16.48
CA GLY A 51 -10.35 -4.05 17.32
C GLY A 51 -9.62 -5.17 16.57
N SER A 52 -10.22 -5.71 15.52
CA SER A 52 -9.61 -6.74 14.65
C SER A 52 -8.60 -6.19 13.65
N MET A 53 -8.53 -4.86 13.47
CA MET A 53 -7.64 -4.19 12.53
C MET A 53 -6.87 -3.06 13.26
N PRO A 54 -5.79 -3.38 13.98
CA PRO A 54 -4.99 -2.39 14.69
C PRO A 54 -4.53 -1.26 13.78
N GLY A 55 -4.73 -0.01 14.22
CA GLY A 55 -4.41 1.19 13.44
C GLY A 55 -5.50 1.63 12.46
N GLN A 56 -6.59 0.85 12.30
CA GLN A 56 -7.74 1.22 11.48
C GLN A 56 -8.91 1.71 12.34
N TYR A 57 -9.65 2.67 11.79
CA TYR A 57 -10.73 3.36 12.50
C TYR A 57 -11.96 3.50 11.61
N GLN A 58 -13.13 3.41 12.23
CA GLN A 58 -14.39 3.90 11.66
C GLN A 58 -14.50 5.38 12.02
N MET A 59 -14.56 6.23 11.00
CA MET A 59 -14.63 7.67 11.18
C MET A 59 -15.93 8.23 10.66
N THR A 60 -16.35 9.33 11.27
CA THR A 60 -17.49 10.11 10.81
C THR A 60 -17.12 10.99 9.62
N VAL A 61 -18.11 11.37 8.82
CA VAL A 61 -17.90 12.07 7.53
C VAL A 61 -17.11 13.37 7.69
N ASP A 62 -17.21 14.05 8.82
CA ASP A 62 -16.49 15.28 9.12
C ASP A 62 -14.95 15.11 9.18
N HIS A 63 -14.46 13.89 9.42
CA HIS A 63 -13.02 13.61 9.42
C HIS A 63 -12.46 13.28 8.02
N LEU A 64 -13.31 12.91 7.06
CA LEU A 64 -12.85 12.40 5.75
C LEU A 64 -12.01 13.38 4.96
N ALA A 65 -12.35 14.67 4.98
CA ALA A 65 -11.61 15.68 4.21
C ALA A 65 -10.21 15.93 4.77
N ALA A 66 -10.01 15.76 6.09
CA ALA A 66 -8.68 15.84 6.69
C ALA A 66 -7.86 14.60 6.31
N GLU A 67 -8.42 13.41 6.50
CA GLU A 67 -7.76 12.14 6.19
C GLU A 67 -7.36 12.05 4.70
N ALA A 68 -8.27 12.40 3.79
CA ALA A 68 -8.00 12.38 2.35
C ALA A 68 -6.86 13.33 1.94
N ARG A 69 -6.72 14.49 2.62
CA ARG A 69 -5.61 15.43 2.36
C ARG A 69 -4.28 14.87 2.82
N GLU A 70 -4.24 14.21 3.97
CA GLU A 70 -3.02 13.54 4.46
C GLU A 70 -2.61 12.41 3.51
N ILE A 71 -3.55 11.57 3.09
CA ILE A 71 -3.32 10.48 2.12
C ILE A 71 -2.79 11.03 0.78
N ALA A 72 -3.40 12.08 0.26
CA ALA A 72 -2.93 12.74 -0.96
C ALA A 72 -1.51 13.32 -0.78
N GLY A 73 -1.21 13.88 0.40
CA GLY A 73 0.12 14.37 0.75
C GLY A 73 1.21 13.28 0.78
N LEU A 74 0.83 12.02 0.97
CA LEU A 74 1.73 10.86 0.88
C LEU A 74 1.95 10.37 -0.57
N GLY A 75 1.31 10.99 -1.55
CA GLY A 75 1.39 10.61 -2.97
C GLY A 75 0.49 9.45 -3.37
N ILE A 76 -0.48 9.08 -2.52
CA ILE A 76 -1.47 8.05 -2.83
C ILE A 76 -2.62 8.69 -3.64
N PRO A 77 -2.91 8.20 -4.85
CA PRO A 77 -3.79 8.90 -5.79
C PRO A 77 -5.29 8.70 -5.51
N ALA A 78 -5.66 7.66 -4.76
CA ALA A 78 -7.07 7.28 -4.60
C ALA A 78 -7.40 6.71 -3.22
N VAL A 79 -8.66 6.91 -2.83
CA VAL A 79 -9.28 6.29 -1.66
C VAL A 79 -10.51 5.49 -2.08
N ILE A 80 -10.80 4.40 -1.37
CA ILE A 80 -12.04 3.62 -1.50
C ILE A 80 -12.85 3.75 -0.22
N LEU A 81 -14.13 4.11 -0.35
CA LEU A 81 -14.99 4.40 0.80
C LEU A 81 -15.90 3.21 1.10
N PHE A 82 -15.92 2.78 2.37
CA PHE A 82 -16.83 1.76 2.89
C PHE A 82 -17.77 2.38 3.92
N GLY A 83 -19.04 2.56 3.56
CA GLY A 83 -20.08 3.01 4.48
C GLY A 83 -20.54 1.90 5.41
N ILE A 84 -20.57 2.16 6.72
CA ILE A 84 -21.02 1.23 7.75
C ILE A 84 -22.44 1.61 8.14
N PRO A 85 -23.42 0.71 7.94
CA PRO A 85 -24.81 0.94 8.32
C PRO A 85 -24.96 1.27 9.82
N ALA A 86 -25.99 2.05 10.13
CA ALA A 86 -26.33 2.40 11.51
C ALA A 86 -26.95 1.22 12.26
#